data_AF-A0A523QC25-F1
#
_entry.id   AF-A0A523QC25-F1
#
_cell.length_a   1.000
_cell.length_b   1.000
_cell.length_c   1.000
_cell.angle_alpha   90.00
_cell.angle_beta   90.00
_cell.angle_gamma   90.00
#
_symmetry.space_group_name_H-M   'P 1'
#
loop_
_entity.id
_entity.type
_entity.pdbx_description
1 polymer ?
#
loop_
_entity_poly.entity_id
_entity_poly.type
_entity_poly.pdbx_seq_one_letter_code
_entity_poly.pdbx_strand_id
1 'polypeptide(L)'
;MAKIDWAGLSEEMERLLHLKASPVAYKRLEKLEELEKIPEVMRLDRRASFCQVPAMVRTIGLTVGATRDNFGERCARINGLAPTTEKQVAWEAEAFANTWFANVEEARKQMAVYPTVPPG
;
A
#
# COMPACT_ATOMS: atom_id res chain seq x y z
N MET A 1 9.43 -21.12 15.48
CA MET A 1 8.15 -20.36 15.50
C MET A 1 7.06 -21.30 15.03
N ALA A 2 5.92 -21.36 15.72
CA ALA A 2 4.79 -22.17 15.25
C ALA A 2 4.31 -21.66 13.88
N LYS A 3 3.95 -22.56 12.98
CA LYS A 3 3.39 -22.22 11.67
C LYS A 3 2.02 -21.59 11.89
N ILE A 4 1.83 -20.35 11.46
CA ILE A 4 0.54 -19.66 11.55
C ILE A 4 -0.42 -20.29 10.53
N ASP A 5 -1.60 -20.70 10.98
CA ASP A 5 -2.68 -21.17 10.12
C ASP A 5 -3.47 -19.99 9.55
N TRP A 6 -2.98 -19.44 8.44
CA TRP A 6 -3.63 -18.32 7.76
C TRP A 6 -5.00 -18.67 7.17
N ALA A 7 -5.23 -19.94 6.81
CA ALA A 7 -6.49 -20.38 6.24
C ALA A 7 -7.58 -20.36 7.33
N GLY A 8 -7.33 -21.02 8.47
CA GLY A 8 -8.26 -21.03 9.59
C GLY A 8 -8.57 -19.64 10.13
N LEU A 9 -7.55 -18.77 10.25
CA LEU A 9 -7.77 -17.37 10.67
C LEU A 9 -8.63 -16.58 9.69
N SER A 10 -8.42 -16.77 8.39
CA SER A 10 -9.21 -16.06 7.35
C SER A 10 -10.67 -16.51 7.37
N GLU A 11 -10.91 -17.82 7.46
CA GLU A 11 -12.26 -18.39 7.58
C GLU A 11 -12.98 -17.89 8.83
N GLU A 12 -12.28 -17.83 9.97
CA GLU A 12 -12.85 -17.32 11.21
C GLU A 12 -13.21 -15.84 11.10
N MET A 13 -12.34 -15.00 10.51
CA MET A 13 -12.60 -13.59 10.26
C MET A 13 -13.81 -13.37 9.34
N GLU A 14 -13.88 -14.11 8.23
CA GLU A 14 -14.98 -14.01 7.28
C GLU A 14 -16.31 -14.40 7.94
N ARG A 15 -16.32 -15.48 8.73
CA ARG A 15 -17.50 -15.96 9.45
C ARG A 15 -17.97 -14.98 10.54
N LEU A 16 -17.05 -14.45 11.35
CA LEU A 16 -17.39 -13.59 12.49
C LEU A 16 -17.76 -12.17 12.07
N LEU A 17 -17.07 -11.62 11.06
CA LEU A 17 -17.23 -10.22 10.64
C LEU A 17 -18.11 -10.05 9.39
N HIS A 18 -18.58 -11.15 8.80
CA HIS A 18 -19.37 -11.15 7.56
C HIS A 18 -18.69 -10.35 6.43
N LEU A 19 -17.38 -10.60 6.24
CA LEU A 19 -16.60 -9.88 5.23
C LEU A 19 -17.13 -10.19 3.82
N LYS A 20 -17.28 -9.14 3.00
CA LYS A 20 -17.71 -9.29 1.60
C LYS A 20 -16.59 -9.71 0.64
N ALA A 21 -15.34 -9.66 1.11
CA ALA A 21 -14.16 -10.01 0.34
C ALA A 21 -13.13 -10.64 1.27
N SER A 22 -12.39 -11.62 0.75
CA SER A 22 -11.40 -12.33 1.54
C SER A 22 -10.28 -11.42 2.03
N PRO A 23 -9.76 -11.65 3.25
CA PRO A 23 -8.55 -11.02 3.73
C PRO A 23 -7.39 -11.23 2.75
N VAL A 24 -6.53 -10.22 2.61
CA VAL A 24 -5.32 -10.31 1.79
C VAL A 24 -4.11 -9.97 2.64
N ALA A 25 -3.03 -10.71 2.43
CA ALA A 25 -1.75 -10.43 3.07
C ALA A 25 -0.97 -9.37 2.30
N TYR A 26 -0.17 -8.59 3.02
CA TYR A 26 0.78 -7.64 2.46
C TYR A 26 2.17 -7.93 3.04
N LYS A 27 3.16 -8.03 2.17
CA LYS A 27 4.56 -8.30 2.54
C LYS A 27 5.47 -7.31 1.81
N ARG A 28 6.34 -6.65 2.58
CA ARG A 28 7.46 -5.87 2.03
C ARG A 28 8.67 -6.77 1.86
N LEU A 29 9.46 -6.47 0.83
CA LEU A 29 10.69 -7.17 0.50
C LEU A 29 11.82 -6.15 0.50
N GLU A 30 12.96 -6.52 1.07
CA GLU A 30 14.14 -5.65 1.14
C GLU A 30 14.84 -5.55 -0.21
N LYS A 31 14.71 -6.61 -1.03
CA LYS A 31 15.42 -6.76 -2.29
C LYS A 31 14.50 -7.18 -3.42
N LEU A 32 14.76 -6.64 -4.62
CA LEU A 32 13.98 -6.95 -5.82
C LEU A 32 14.07 -8.44 -6.19
N GLU A 33 15.22 -9.07 -5.94
CA GLU A 33 15.49 -10.48 -6.24
C GLU A 33 14.66 -11.43 -5.38
N GLU A 34 14.13 -10.97 -4.24
CA GLU A 34 13.23 -11.79 -3.43
C GLU A 34 11.85 -11.90 -4.05
N LEU A 35 11.44 -10.91 -4.84
CA LEU A 35 10.15 -10.91 -5.52
C LEU A 35 10.12 -12.00 -6.59
N GLU A 36 11.22 -12.19 -7.30
CA GLU A 36 11.38 -13.26 -8.31
C GLU A 36 11.33 -14.68 -7.73
N LYS A 37 11.52 -14.83 -6.41
CA LYS A 37 11.46 -16.14 -5.74
C LYS A 37 10.05 -16.53 -5.32
N ILE A 38 9.07 -15.62 -5.43
CA ILE A 38 7.69 -15.91 -5.05
C ILE A 38 7.04 -16.70 -6.20
N PRO A 39 6.57 -17.94 -5.95
CA PRO A 39 5.91 -18.72 -6.98
C PRO A 39 4.63 -18.03 -7.46
N GLU A 40 4.40 -18.07 -8.78
CA GLU A 40 3.17 -17.57 -9.42
C GLU A 40 2.86 -16.09 -9.16
N VAL A 41 3.90 -15.29 -8.84
CA VAL A 41 3.73 -13.84 -8.69
C VAL A 41 3.50 -13.17 -10.05
N MET A 42 2.41 -12.43 -10.14
CA MET A 42 2.17 -11.52 -11.24
C MET A 42 2.92 -10.21 -11.00
N ARG A 43 3.86 -9.85 -11.89
CA ARG A 43 4.47 -8.52 -11.88
C ARG A 43 3.48 -7.50 -12.42
N LEU A 44 3.25 -6.43 -11.66
CA LEU A 44 2.47 -5.29 -12.14
C LEU A 44 3.24 -4.58 -13.26
N ASP A 45 2.65 -4.53 -14.45
CA ASP A 45 3.26 -4.02 -15.69
C ASP A 45 2.86 -2.58 -16.02
N ARG A 46 2.05 -1.95 -15.16
CA ARG A 46 1.51 -0.61 -15.36
C ARG A 46 1.68 0.26 -14.12
N ARG A 47 1.46 1.56 -14.30
CA ARG A 47 1.27 2.48 -13.16
C ARG A 47 -0.12 2.30 -12.57
N ALA A 48 -0.21 2.38 -11.25
CA ALA A 48 -1.44 2.29 -10.49
C ALA A 48 -1.35 3.18 -9.23
N SER A 49 -2.51 3.52 -8.65
CA SER A 49 -2.54 3.91 -7.25
C SER A 49 -2.37 2.67 -6.38
N PHE A 50 -1.79 2.82 -5.18
CA PHE A 50 -1.52 1.67 -4.32
C PHE A 50 -2.79 0.85 -4.05
N CYS A 51 -3.93 1.50 -3.78
CA CYS A 51 -5.19 0.83 -3.46
C CYS A 51 -5.76 -0.02 -4.61
N GLN A 52 -5.35 0.21 -5.86
CA GLN A 52 -5.75 -0.66 -6.97
C GLN A 52 -5.11 -2.04 -6.89
N VAL A 53 -3.92 -2.17 -6.26
CA VAL A 53 -3.22 -3.46 -6.11
C VAL A 53 -4.00 -4.45 -5.23
N PRO A 54 -4.32 -4.15 -3.96
CA PRO A 54 -5.11 -5.07 -3.14
C PRO A 54 -6.51 -5.28 -3.71
N ALA A 55 -7.10 -4.32 -4.43
CA ALA A 55 -8.36 -4.53 -5.14
C ALA A 55 -8.23 -5.59 -6.25
N MET A 56 -7.14 -5.56 -7.03
CA MET A 56 -6.84 -6.59 -8.04
C MET A 56 -6.60 -7.95 -7.38
N VAL A 57 -5.80 -8.01 -6.32
CA VAL A 57 -5.53 -9.26 -5.57
C VAL A 57 -6.84 -9.88 -5.08
N ARG A 58 -7.73 -9.09 -4.48
CA ARG A 58 -9.04 -9.54 -3.99
C ARG A 58 -9.97 -10.05 -5.09
N THR A 59 -9.85 -9.51 -6.29
CA THR A 59 -10.77 -9.81 -7.40
C THR A 59 -10.28 -10.99 -8.24
N ILE A 60 -8.97 -11.06 -8.49
CA ILE A 60 -8.34 -12.04 -9.38
C ILE A 60 -7.87 -13.27 -8.60
N GLY A 61 -7.56 -13.12 -7.31
CA GLY A 61 -7.07 -14.20 -6.46
C GLY A 61 -5.60 -14.56 -6.69
N LEU A 62 -4.82 -13.69 -7.35
CA LEU A 62 -3.39 -13.89 -7.62
C LEU A 62 -2.51 -13.04 -6.72
N THR A 63 -1.29 -13.51 -6.47
CA THR A 63 -0.24 -12.71 -5.81
C THR A 63 0.29 -11.67 -6.78
N VAL A 64 0.22 -10.38 -6.40
CA VAL A 64 0.70 -9.27 -7.24
C VAL A 64 1.95 -8.65 -6.62
N GLY A 65 3.02 -8.62 -7.39
CA GLY A 65 4.26 -7.92 -7.08
C GLY A 65 4.31 -6.54 -7.72
N ALA A 66 4.65 -5.52 -6.92
CA ALA A 66 4.81 -4.15 -7.40
C ALA A 66 6.08 -3.53 -6.82
N THR A 67 6.71 -2.63 -7.59
CA THR A 67 7.88 -1.87 -7.19
C THR A 67 7.54 -0.38 -7.12
N ARG A 68 8.51 0.43 -6.69
CA ARG A 68 8.41 1.89 -6.67
C ARG A 68 7.90 2.47 -8.00
N ASP A 69 8.36 1.95 -9.14
CA ASP A 69 8.03 2.51 -10.46
C ASP A 69 6.57 2.32 -10.87
N ASN A 70 5.87 1.38 -10.22
CA ASN A 70 4.44 1.19 -10.43
C ASN A 70 3.58 2.25 -9.76
N PHE A 71 4.12 3.06 -8.84
CA PHE A 71 3.34 3.96 -8.00
C PHE A 71 3.66 5.44 -8.25
N GLY A 72 2.61 6.27 -8.14
CA GLY A 72 2.79 7.71 -8.01
C GLY A 72 3.48 8.08 -6.70
N GLU A 73 4.08 9.27 -6.66
CA GLU A 73 4.98 9.70 -5.57
C GLU A 73 4.36 9.54 -4.17
N ARG A 74 3.13 10.00 -3.96
CA ARG A 74 2.41 9.84 -2.69
C ARG A 74 2.29 8.37 -2.29
N CYS A 75 1.83 7.52 -3.21
CA CYS A 75 1.60 6.10 -2.95
C CYS A 75 2.91 5.39 -2.61
N ALA A 76 4.01 5.74 -3.31
CA ALA A 76 5.32 5.23 -3.00
C ALA A 76 5.79 5.62 -1.60
N ARG A 77 5.65 6.90 -1.22
CA ARG A 77 6.09 7.41 0.09
C ARG A 77 5.32 6.80 1.26
N ILE A 78 3.99 6.72 1.17
CA ILE A 78 3.16 6.13 2.23
C ILE A 78 3.56 4.67 2.50
N ASN A 79 3.95 3.94 1.46
CA ASN A 79 4.32 2.53 1.54
C ASN A 79 5.83 2.29 1.69
N GLY A 80 6.63 3.33 2.03
CA GLY A 80 8.06 3.18 2.32
C GLY A 80 8.94 2.93 1.09
N LEU A 81 8.38 3.02 -0.12
CA LEU A 81 9.11 2.82 -1.39
C LEU A 81 9.83 4.09 -1.87
N ALA A 82 9.63 5.21 -1.17
CA ALA A 82 10.30 6.48 -1.43
C ALA A 82 10.43 7.30 -0.14
N PRO A 83 11.48 8.13 0.01
CA PRO A 83 11.62 9.01 1.16
C PRO A 83 10.58 10.13 1.16
N THR A 84 10.16 10.54 2.35
CA THR A 84 9.36 11.76 2.54
C THR A 84 10.26 12.93 2.87
N THR A 85 10.38 13.87 1.94
CA THR A 85 11.14 15.12 2.09
C THR A 85 10.20 16.31 2.25
N GLU A 86 10.69 17.42 2.80
CA GLU A 86 9.90 18.65 2.92
C GLU A 86 9.39 19.16 1.57
N LYS A 87 10.17 18.97 0.49
CA LYS A 87 9.73 19.28 -0.87
C LYS A 87 8.46 18.51 -1.26
N GLN A 88 8.40 17.22 -0.94
CA GLN A 88 7.24 16.39 -1.25
C GLN A 88 6.04 16.71 -0.38
N VAL A 89 6.29 17.03 0.90
CA VAL A 89 5.26 17.50 1.83
C VAL A 89 4.66 18.82 1.35
N ALA A 90 5.49 19.77 0.91
CA ALA A 90 5.03 21.06 0.40
C ALA A 90 4.15 20.91 -0.84
N TRP A 91 4.63 20.16 -1.83
CA TRP A 91 3.88 19.89 -3.06
C TRP A 91 2.52 19.23 -2.80
N GLU A 92 2.49 18.21 -1.93
CA GLU A 92 1.24 17.51 -1.60
C GLU A 92 0.29 18.41 -0.79
N ALA A 93 0.79 19.19 0.17
CA ALA A 93 -0.01 20.10 0.96
C ALA A 93 -0.67 21.20 0.09
N GLU A 94 0.03 21.71 -0.93
CA GLU A 94 -0.55 22.64 -1.91
C GLU A 94 -1.66 21.99 -2.73
N ALA A 95 -1.46 20.76 -3.20
CA ALA A 95 -2.51 20.03 -3.92
C ALA A 95 -3.75 19.79 -3.04
N PHE A 96 -3.53 19.46 -1.77
CA PHE A 96 -4.56 19.19 -0.77
C PHE A 96 -5.33 20.44 -0.36
N ALA A 97 -4.67 21.58 -0.24
CA ALA A 97 -5.31 22.88 0.02
C ALA A 97 -6.24 23.33 -1.12
N ASN A 98 -6.01 22.83 -2.33
CA ASN A 98 -6.86 23.13 -3.49
C ASN A 98 -8.02 22.12 -3.67
N THR A 99 -8.06 21.04 -2.88
CA THR A 99 -8.99 19.92 -3.11
C THR A 99 -9.76 19.47 -1.89
N TRP A 100 -9.10 19.32 -0.74
CA TRP A 100 -9.65 18.67 0.45
C TRP A 100 -9.62 19.52 1.72
N PHE A 101 -8.69 20.48 1.82
CA PHE A 101 -8.51 21.30 3.03
C PHE A 101 -8.61 22.78 2.69
N ALA A 102 -8.99 23.59 3.68
CA ALA A 102 -9.18 25.02 3.48
C ALA A 102 -7.90 25.77 3.10
N ASN A 103 -6.73 25.29 3.54
CA ASN A 103 -5.44 25.89 3.26
C ASN A 103 -4.28 24.89 3.46
N VAL A 104 -3.06 25.32 3.12
CA VAL A 104 -1.82 24.53 3.21
C VAL A 104 -1.48 24.13 4.65
N GLU A 105 -1.80 24.96 5.63
CA GLU A 105 -1.52 24.68 7.05
C GLU A 105 -2.37 23.52 7.55
N GLU A 106 -3.67 23.53 7.25
CA GLU A 106 -4.60 22.45 7.60
C GLU A 106 -4.25 21.15 6.86
N ALA A 107 -3.85 21.23 5.59
CA ALA A 107 -3.35 20.07 4.85
C ALA A 107 -2.11 19.48 5.52
N ARG A 108 -1.14 20.31 5.94
CA ARG A 108 0.07 19.84 6.65
C ARG A 108 -0.25 19.21 7.99
N LYS A 109 -1.14 19.79 8.79
CA LYS A 109 -1.60 19.19 10.07
C LYS A 109 -2.16 17.79 9.86
N GLN A 110 -2.98 17.64 8.84
CA GLN A 110 -3.57 16.36 8.51
C GLN A 110 -2.51 15.36 8.00
N MET A 111 -1.61 15.79 7.13
CA MET A 111 -0.54 14.93 6.63
C MET A 111 0.40 14.44 7.74
N ALA A 112 0.67 15.27 8.76
CA ALA A 112 1.53 14.92 9.88
C ALA A 112 0.98 13.78 10.76
N VAL A 113 -0.33 13.51 10.71
CA VAL A 113 -0.95 12.41 11.48
C VAL A 113 -1.15 11.13 10.65
N TYR A 114 -0.85 11.16 9.35
CA TYR A 114 -0.96 9.95 8.54
C TYR A 114 0.12 8.94 8.92
N PRO A 115 -0.23 7.67 9.18
CA PRO A 115 0.76 6.63 9.34
C PRO A 115 1.47 6.42 7.99
N THR A 116 2.80 6.54 8.01
CA THR A 116 3.65 6.23 6.86
C THR A 116 4.60 5.11 7.23
N VAL A 117 4.89 4.24 6.27
CA VAL A 117 5.92 3.22 6.44
C VAL A 117 7.30 3.91 6.29
N PRO A 118 8.25 3.67 7.21
CA PRO A 118 9.61 4.20 7.08
C PRO A 118 10.21 3.82 5.71
N PRO A 119 10.94 4.73 5.05
CA PRO A 119 11.59 4.41 3.79
C PRO A 119 12.73 3.42 3.99
N GLY A 120 12.86 2.47 3.08
CA GLY A 120 13.74 1.31 3.22
C GLY A 120 12.98 0.03 2.94
#